data_AF-K0VQD4-F1
#
_entry.id   AF-K0VQD4-F1
#
_cell.length_a   1.000
_cell.length_b   1.000
_cell.length_c   1.000
_cell.angle_alpha   90.00
_cell.angle_beta   90.00
_cell.angle_gamma   90.00
#
_symmetry.space_group_name_H-M   'P 1'
#
loop_
_entity.id
_entity.type
_entity.pdbx_description
1 polymer ?
#
loop_
_entity_poly.entity_id
_entity_poly.type
_entity_poly.pdbx_seq_one_letter_code
_entity_poly.pdbx_strand_id
1 'polypeptide(L)'
;MAARGDNSKAKPGAPVDVEPLRRAISGCVRSIAGDGDVEVTFANERPGMTGERIRLPELSKRPTAHELAVTRGLGDSMALRLACHDEKVHTTMAPQGSDARAIFDAVEQARVESIGTLRMEGVAANLRSMTEEKYSKANFTGIERQEDAPIGEAVAMMVREKLTGQRPPETAGKVLDLWRSFIEDKAGPELDNLTNAINDQQAFAKVIRNMLSAMEMAEEYGDDDSEADNDDQSEQ
;
A
#
# COMPACT_ATOMS: atom_id res chain seq x y z
N MET A 1 8.00 -36.77 17.39
CA MET A 1 7.98 -36.77 15.91
C MET A 1 6.52 -36.79 15.49
N ALA A 2 5.95 -35.66 15.07
CA ALA A 2 4.59 -35.63 14.52
C ALA A 2 4.62 -36.19 13.09
N ALA A 3 3.77 -37.18 12.80
CA ALA A 3 3.74 -37.88 11.51
C ALA A 3 2.85 -37.15 10.48
N ARG A 4 3.09 -37.40 9.19
CA ARG A 4 2.27 -36.92 8.07
C ARG A 4 0.83 -37.45 8.21
N GLY A 5 -0.15 -36.54 8.23
CA GLY A 5 -1.58 -36.89 8.19
C GLY A 5 -2.32 -36.83 9.53
N ASP A 6 -1.93 -35.95 10.44
CA ASP A 6 -2.68 -35.70 11.68
C ASP A 6 -3.96 -34.88 11.40
N ASN A 7 -4.89 -35.47 10.62
CA ASN A 7 -6.26 -34.99 10.50
C ASN A 7 -7.02 -35.42 11.76
N SER A 8 -6.65 -34.84 12.89
CA SER A 8 -7.48 -34.91 14.09
C SER A 8 -8.81 -34.23 13.75
N LYS A 9 -9.92 -34.97 13.85
CA LYS A 9 -11.25 -34.39 13.68
C LYS A 9 -11.41 -33.27 14.72
N ALA A 10 -11.58 -32.04 14.26
CA ALA A 10 -11.85 -30.90 15.14
C ALA A 10 -13.04 -31.25 16.04
N LYS A 11 -12.84 -31.23 17.36
CA LYS A 11 -13.92 -31.46 18.33
C LYS A 11 -14.95 -30.34 18.16
N PRO A 12 -16.23 -30.65 17.88
CA PRO A 12 -17.25 -29.62 17.78
C PRO A 12 -17.31 -28.81 19.08
N GLY A 13 -17.03 -27.50 19.00
CA GLY A 13 -17.13 -26.57 20.13
C GLY A 13 -15.85 -26.28 20.90
N ALA A 14 -14.72 -26.93 20.61
CA ALA A 14 -13.43 -26.52 21.17
C ALA A 14 -12.99 -25.15 20.58
N PRO A 15 -12.32 -24.27 21.36
CA PRO A 15 -11.75 -23.05 20.81
C PRO A 15 -10.76 -23.39 19.69
N VAL A 16 -10.83 -22.65 18.59
CA VAL A 16 -9.90 -22.81 17.47
C VAL A 16 -8.53 -22.30 17.93
N ASP A 17 -7.50 -23.15 17.83
CA ASP A 17 -6.13 -22.72 18.05
C ASP A 17 -5.66 -21.87 16.87
N VAL A 18 -5.51 -20.58 17.09
CA VAL A 18 -5.10 -19.59 16.09
C VAL A 18 -3.58 -19.46 15.99
N GLU A 19 -2.81 -20.09 16.89
CA GLU A 19 -1.34 -19.96 16.92
C GLU A 19 -0.66 -20.51 15.65
N PRO A 20 -1.03 -21.69 15.10
CA PRO A 20 -0.47 -22.16 13.84
C PRO A 20 -0.70 -21.18 12.68
N LEU A 21 -1.85 -20.50 12.70
CA LEU A 21 -2.19 -19.50 11.70
C LEU A 21 -1.33 -18.24 11.88
N ARG A 22 -1.22 -17.68 13.08
CA ARG A 22 -0.34 -16.52 13.38
C ARG A 22 1.09 -16.78 12.92
N ARG A 23 1.60 -17.98 13.20
CA ARG A 23 2.93 -18.41 12.76
C ARG A 23 3.05 -18.48 11.24
N ALA A 24 2.03 -19.00 10.54
CA ALA A 24 2.00 -19.04 9.09
C ALA A 24 1.96 -17.62 8.47
N ILE A 25 1.10 -16.73 8.98
CA ILE A 25 1.03 -15.33 8.55
C ILE A 25 2.39 -14.64 8.74
N SER A 26 3.01 -14.82 9.92
CA SER A 26 4.32 -14.23 10.22
C SER A 26 5.41 -14.74 9.28
N GLY A 27 5.41 -16.04 8.97
CA GLY A 27 6.32 -16.63 7.99
C GLY A 27 6.11 -16.05 6.59
N CYS A 28 4.86 -15.87 6.15
CA CYS A 28 4.56 -15.25 4.86
C CYS A 28 5.01 -13.79 4.79
N VAL A 29 4.80 -13.01 5.87
CA VAL A 29 5.24 -11.61 5.95
C VAL A 29 6.75 -11.52 5.77
N ARG A 30 7.53 -12.32 6.52
CA ARG A 30 9.00 -12.39 6.38
C ARG A 30 9.43 -12.77 4.96
N SER A 31 8.79 -13.78 4.38
CA SER A 31 9.10 -14.23 3.02
C SER A 31 8.82 -13.15 1.97
N ILE A 32 7.72 -12.40 2.10
CA ILE A 32 7.38 -11.30 1.16
C ILE A 32 8.31 -10.11 1.37
N ALA A 33 8.62 -9.77 2.62
CA ALA A 33 9.56 -8.71 2.96
C ALA A 33 10.99 -9.01 2.49
N GLY A 34 11.33 -10.28 2.28
CA GLY A 34 12.69 -10.70 1.96
C GLY A 34 13.63 -10.67 3.17
N ASP A 35 13.09 -10.58 4.37
CA ASP A 35 13.82 -10.43 5.62
C ASP A 35 13.25 -11.37 6.71
N GLY A 36 14.12 -12.24 7.23
CA GLY A 36 13.79 -13.22 8.25
C GLY A 36 13.68 -12.64 9.66
N ASP A 37 14.27 -11.48 9.91
CA ASP A 37 14.36 -10.85 11.23
C ASP A 37 13.15 -9.96 11.54
N VAL A 38 12.29 -9.71 10.54
CA VAL A 38 11.02 -8.97 10.71
C VAL A 38 10.20 -9.55 11.88
N GLU A 39 9.90 -8.68 12.84
CA GLU A 39 9.14 -9.03 14.03
C GLU A 39 7.66 -8.80 13.76
N VAL A 40 6.87 -9.88 13.72
CA VAL A 40 5.43 -9.82 13.51
C VAL A 40 4.71 -10.06 14.83
N THR A 41 3.95 -9.06 15.26
CA THR A 41 3.14 -9.10 16.48
C THR A 41 1.67 -8.99 16.14
N PHE A 42 0.82 -9.55 17.00
CA PHE A 42 -0.64 -9.51 16.86
C PHE A 42 -1.21 -8.83 18.11
N ALA A 43 -2.01 -7.78 17.93
CA ALA A 43 -2.56 -7.00 19.04
C ALA A 43 -3.92 -6.39 18.68
N ASN A 44 -4.71 -6.04 19.69
CA ASN A 44 -5.99 -5.32 19.53
C ASN A 44 -5.82 -3.81 19.24
N GLU A 45 -4.60 -3.37 18.91
CA GLU A 45 -4.27 -1.98 18.59
C GLU A 45 -4.41 -1.71 17.08
N ARG A 46 -4.27 -0.43 16.70
CA ARG A 46 -4.24 -0.05 15.28
C ARG A 46 -3.09 -0.79 14.58
N PRO A 47 -3.35 -1.46 13.44
CA PRO A 47 -2.30 -2.05 12.63
C PRO A 47 -1.26 -1.00 12.23
N GLY A 48 0.00 -1.40 12.14
CA GLY A 48 1.06 -0.46 11.77
C GLY A 48 2.42 -1.12 11.70
N MET A 49 3.39 -0.35 11.23
CA MET A 49 4.76 -0.79 11.06
C MET A 49 5.72 0.27 11.59
N THR A 50 6.83 -0.15 12.19
CA THR A 50 7.89 0.75 12.66
C THR A 50 9.23 0.04 12.49
N GLY A 51 10.04 0.50 11.53
CA GLY A 51 11.21 -0.25 11.08
C GLY A 51 10.82 -1.67 10.66
N GLU A 52 11.53 -2.66 11.18
CA GLU A 52 11.31 -4.09 10.92
C GLU A 52 10.21 -4.71 11.81
N ARG A 53 9.47 -3.91 12.58
CA ARG A 53 8.37 -4.39 13.42
C ARG A 53 7.04 -4.16 12.75
N ILE A 54 6.32 -5.24 12.46
CA ILE A 54 4.96 -5.25 11.92
C ILE A 54 3.97 -5.65 13.02
N ARG A 55 2.91 -4.87 13.17
CA ARG A 55 1.80 -5.15 14.07
C ARG A 55 0.53 -5.38 13.28
N LEU A 56 0.01 -6.59 13.38
CA LEU A 56 -1.24 -7.03 12.77
C LEU A 56 -2.37 -7.06 13.81
N PRO A 57 -3.64 -6.95 13.38
CA PRO A 57 -4.76 -7.07 14.29
C PRO A 57 -4.85 -8.48 14.87
N GLU A 58 -5.28 -8.55 16.13
CA GLU A 58 -5.62 -9.80 16.79
C GLU A 58 -6.72 -10.55 16.02
N LEU A 59 -6.54 -11.87 15.85
CA LEU A 59 -7.57 -12.72 15.27
C LEU A 59 -8.63 -13.10 16.31
N SER A 60 -9.89 -13.06 15.91
CA SER A 60 -11.00 -13.51 16.72
C SER A 60 -10.91 -15.01 17.03
N LYS A 61 -11.59 -15.46 18.09
CA LYS A 61 -11.59 -16.88 18.50
C LYS A 61 -12.16 -17.83 17.45
N ARG A 62 -12.91 -17.30 16.48
CA ARG A 62 -13.54 -18.01 15.38
C ARG A 62 -13.41 -17.14 14.12
N PRO A 63 -12.19 -17.07 13.55
CA PRO A 63 -11.93 -16.13 12.48
C PRO A 63 -12.73 -16.51 11.24
N THR A 64 -13.33 -15.50 10.60
CA THR A 64 -14.02 -15.68 9.33
C THR A 64 -13.02 -15.66 8.18
N ALA A 65 -13.38 -16.23 7.02
CA ALA A 65 -12.51 -16.16 5.84
C ALA A 65 -12.17 -14.72 5.43
N HIS A 66 -13.13 -13.80 5.58
CA HIS A 66 -12.93 -12.37 5.34
C HIS A 66 -11.90 -11.76 6.30
N GLU A 67 -12.04 -12.02 7.60
CA GLU A 67 -11.11 -11.55 8.62
C GLU A 67 -9.67 -12.03 8.35
N LEU A 68 -9.53 -13.28 7.91
CA LEU A 68 -8.23 -13.84 7.52
C LEU A 68 -7.66 -13.14 6.29
N ALA A 69 -8.48 -12.90 5.26
CA ALA A 69 -8.06 -12.22 4.04
C ALA A 69 -7.62 -10.78 4.33
N VAL A 70 -8.36 -10.03 5.16
CA VAL A 70 -7.99 -8.67 5.59
C VAL A 70 -6.70 -8.68 6.40
N THR A 71 -6.56 -9.59 7.37
CA THR A 71 -5.34 -9.68 8.19
C THR A 71 -4.11 -10.04 7.35
N ARG A 72 -4.26 -10.99 6.41
CA ARG A 72 -3.21 -11.32 5.44
C ARG A 72 -2.91 -10.12 4.53
N GLY A 73 -3.92 -9.41 4.04
CA GLY A 73 -3.76 -8.24 3.18
C GLY A 73 -2.97 -7.13 3.87
N LEU A 74 -3.25 -6.84 5.14
CA LEU A 74 -2.46 -5.91 5.95
C LEU A 74 -1.00 -6.34 6.08
N GLY A 75 -0.76 -7.63 6.36
CA GLY A 75 0.58 -8.18 6.43
C GLY A 75 1.33 -8.13 5.11
N ASP A 76 0.67 -8.52 4.01
CA ASP A 76 1.24 -8.50 2.67
C ASP A 76 1.54 -7.06 2.23
N SER A 77 0.65 -6.10 2.51
CA SER A 77 0.85 -4.66 2.24
C SER A 77 2.07 -4.09 2.96
N MET A 78 2.22 -4.34 4.27
CA MET A 78 3.37 -3.89 5.06
C MET A 78 4.67 -4.58 4.62
N ALA A 79 4.61 -5.88 4.33
CA ALA A 79 5.76 -6.65 3.84
C ALA A 79 6.23 -6.15 2.46
N LEU A 80 5.30 -5.86 1.54
CA LEU A 80 5.62 -5.28 0.24
C LEU A 80 6.25 -3.90 0.38
N ARG A 81 5.80 -3.10 1.35
CA ARG A 81 6.44 -1.83 1.66
C ARG A 81 7.90 -2.06 2.07
N LEU A 82 8.20 -2.96 3.02
CA LEU A 82 9.58 -3.28 3.38
C LEU A 82 10.42 -3.73 2.17
N ALA A 83 9.85 -4.55 1.29
CA ALA A 83 10.58 -5.13 0.16
C ALA A 83 10.79 -4.18 -1.03
N CYS A 84 9.85 -3.26 -1.28
CA CYS A 84 9.78 -2.49 -2.53
C CYS A 84 9.93 -0.98 -2.34
N HIS A 85 10.08 -0.51 -1.10
CA HIS A 85 10.20 0.90 -0.74
C HIS A 85 11.58 1.21 -0.16
N ASP A 86 12.22 2.22 -0.72
CA ASP A 86 13.40 2.88 -0.21
C ASP A 86 13.00 4.19 0.49
N GLU A 87 13.16 4.22 1.82
CA GLU A 87 12.82 5.36 2.67
C GLU A 87 13.67 6.61 2.36
N LYS A 88 14.92 6.44 1.90
CA LYS A 88 15.81 7.56 1.56
C LYS A 88 15.35 8.25 0.29
N VAL A 89 15.03 7.46 -0.74
CA VAL A 89 14.45 7.99 -1.99
C VAL A 89 13.13 8.68 -1.68
N HIS A 90 12.26 8.05 -0.89
CA HIS A 90 10.98 8.64 -0.50
C HIS A 90 11.12 9.98 0.22
N THR A 91 12.01 10.04 1.22
CA THR A 91 12.25 11.27 1.99
C THR A 91 12.82 12.39 1.13
N THR A 92 13.73 12.06 0.21
CA THR A 92 14.35 13.04 -0.70
C THR A 92 13.34 13.57 -1.71
N MET A 93 12.49 12.69 -2.25
CA MET A 93 11.52 13.04 -3.28
C MET A 93 10.20 13.59 -2.71
N ALA A 94 9.96 13.53 -1.40
CA ALA A 94 8.73 14.01 -0.79
C ALA A 94 8.52 15.53 -1.03
N PRO A 95 7.31 15.96 -1.41
CA PRO A 95 7.00 17.38 -1.52
C PRO A 95 6.91 18.05 -0.13
N GLN A 96 7.12 19.36 -0.08
CA GLN A 96 7.13 20.12 1.18
C GLN A 96 5.71 20.38 1.74
N GLY A 97 4.72 20.60 0.87
CA GLY A 97 3.33 20.84 1.27
C GLY A 97 2.71 19.62 1.95
N SER A 98 2.04 19.82 3.10
CA SER A 98 1.43 18.72 3.87
C SER A 98 0.47 17.88 3.05
N ASP A 99 -0.35 18.53 2.22
CA ASP A 99 -1.39 17.88 1.45
C ASP A 99 -0.77 17.10 0.28
N ALA A 100 0.16 17.73 -0.45
CA ALA A 100 0.94 17.07 -1.49
C ALA A 100 1.69 15.84 -0.95
N ARG A 101 2.26 15.96 0.25
CA ARG A 101 2.98 14.86 0.90
C ARG A 101 2.06 13.71 1.26
N ALA A 102 0.88 13.99 1.79
CA ALA A 102 -0.11 12.96 2.08
C ALA A 102 -0.55 12.19 0.81
N ILE A 103 -0.68 12.89 -0.33
CA ILE A 103 -1.00 12.26 -1.61
C ILE A 103 0.19 11.43 -2.11
N PHE A 104 1.40 11.97 -2.04
CA PHE A 104 2.62 11.28 -2.41
C PHE A 104 2.79 9.97 -1.61
N ASP A 105 2.57 10.01 -0.29
CA ASP A 105 2.61 8.83 0.59
C ASP A 105 1.54 7.79 0.21
N ALA A 106 0.30 8.24 -0.05
CA ALA A 106 -0.81 7.36 -0.44
C ALA A 106 -0.57 6.69 -1.80
N VAL A 107 0.01 7.42 -2.75
CA VAL A 107 0.33 6.92 -4.08
C VAL A 107 1.51 5.96 -4.05
N GLU A 108 2.53 6.22 -3.23
CA GLU A 108 3.62 5.28 -3.01
C GLU A 108 3.13 3.96 -2.41
N GLN A 109 2.19 4.03 -1.46
CA GLN A 109 1.53 2.84 -0.93
C GLN A 109 0.79 2.07 -2.04
N ALA A 110 0.08 2.78 -2.93
CA ALA A 110 -0.58 2.16 -4.08
C ALA A 110 0.42 1.51 -5.06
N ARG A 111 1.62 2.09 -5.23
CA ARG A 111 2.69 1.52 -6.07
C ARG A 111 3.17 0.18 -5.52
N VAL A 112 3.57 0.12 -4.25
CA VAL A 112 4.10 -1.11 -3.65
C VAL A 112 3.05 -2.24 -3.63
N GLU A 113 1.79 -1.91 -3.38
CA GLU A 113 0.67 -2.86 -3.46
C GLU A 113 0.40 -3.33 -4.89
N SER A 114 0.55 -2.44 -5.88
CA SER A 114 0.40 -2.78 -7.29
C SER A 114 1.48 -3.75 -7.76
N ILE A 115 2.73 -3.57 -7.32
CA ILE A 115 3.82 -4.52 -7.58
C ILE A 115 3.48 -5.92 -7.06
N GLY A 116 3.00 -6.01 -5.81
CA GLY A 116 2.58 -7.28 -5.22
C GLY A 116 1.39 -7.92 -5.96
N THR A 117 0.41 -7.10 -6.32
CA THR A 117 -0.79 -7.51 -7.07
C THR A 117 -0.43 -8.12 -8.43
N LEU A 118 0.50 -7.51 -9.16
CA LEU A 118 0.93 -7.97 -10.49
C LEU A 118 1.77 -9.26 -10.42
N ARG A 119 2.51 -9.47 -9.32
CA ARG A 119 3.42 -10.62 -9.18
C ARG A 119 2.75 -11.86 -8.57
N MET A 120 1.72 -11.68 -7.74
CA MET A 120 1.17 -12.76 -6.91
C MET A 120 -0.36 -12.65 -6.79
N GLU A 121 -1.10 -13.54 -7.47
CA GLU A 121 -2.57 -13.53 -7.47
C GLU A 121 -3.18 -13.72 -6.07
N GLY A 122 -2.57 -14.55 -5.21
CA GLY A 122 -3.01 -14.71 -3.83
C GLY A 122 -2.88 -13.43 -3.01
N VAL A 123 -1.80 -12.67 -3.22
CA VAL A 123 -1.59 -11.37 -2.57
C VAL A 123 -2.57 -10.34 -3.14
N ALA A 124 -2.81 -10.35 -4.45
CA ALA A 124 -3.83 -9.50 -5.08
C ALA A 124 -5.21 -9.68 -4.43
N ALA A 125 -5.61 -10.92 -4.17
CA ALA A 125 -6.89 -11.21 -3.52
C ALA A 125 -6.94 -10.69 -2.08
N ASN A 126 -5.87 -10.88 -1.29
CA ASN A 126 -5.78 -10.39 0.08
C ASN A 126 -5.79 -8.86 0.15
N LEU A 127 -4.99 -8.20 -0.71
CA LEU A 127 -4.94 -6.74 -0.80
C LEU A 127 -6.31 -6.17 -1.17
N ARG A 128 -7.02 -6.78 -2.12
CA ARG A 128 -8.38 -6.36 -2.47
C ARG A 128 -9.33 -6.43 -1.27
N SER A 129 -9.35 -7.55 -0.52
CA SER A 129 -10.20 -7.65 0.68
C SER A 129 -9.83 -6.61 1.75
N MET A 130 -8.54 -6.33 1.93
CA MET A 130 -8.07 -5.27 2.82
C MET A 130 -8.53 -3.87 2.34
N THR A 131 -8.39 -3.56 1.06
CA THR A 131 -8.82 -2.28 0.47
C THR A 131 -10.33 -2.09 0.55
N GLU A 132 -11.11 -3.14 0.27
CA GLU A 132 -12.57 -3.15 0.43
C GLU A 132 -12.99 -2.81 1.87
N GLU A 133 -12.33 -3.44 2.85
CA GLU A 133 -12.56 -3.18 4.28
C GLU A 133 -12.14 -1.76 4.68
N LYS A 134 -11.01 -1.26 4.17
CA LYS A 134 -10.54 0.12 4.39
C LYS A 134 -11.61 1.12 3.97
N TYR A 135 -12.12 0.99 2.74
CA TYR A 135 -13.12 1.93 2.22
C TYR A 135 -14.51 1.76 2.81
N SER A 136 -14.89 0.53 3.18
CA SER A 136 -16.11 0.30 3.95
C SER A 136 -16.08 1.04 5.30
N LYS A 137 -14.94 1.02 6.01
CA LYS A 137 -14.76 1.75 7.28
C LYS A 137 -14.67 3.26 7.10
N ALA A 138 -14.14 3.73 5.97
CA ALA A 138 -14.08 5.15 5.64
C ALA A 138 -15.46 5.74 5.30
N ASN A 139 -16.46 4.89 5.00
CA ASN A 139 -17.85 5.26 4.74
C ASN A 139 -18.02 6.29 3.61
N PHE A 140 -17.31 6.10 2.51
CA PHE A 140 -17.37 6.98 1.34
C PHE A 140 -18.67 6.89 0.53
N THR A 141 -19.53 5.90 0.83
CA THR A 141 -20.80 5.69 0.13
C THR A 141 -21.73 6.90 0.16
N GLY A 142 -21.63 7.76 1.19
CA GLY A 142 -22.45 8.98 1.31
C GLY A 142 -21.90 10.20 0.57
N ILE A 143 -20.72 10.11 -0.05
CA ILE A 143 -20.08 11.25 -0.72
C ILE A 143 -20.70 11.43 -2.11
N GLU A 144 -21.31 12.59 -2.34
CA GLU A 144 -21.94 12.94 -3.63
C GLU A 144 -21.32 14.16 -4.31
N ARG A 145 -20.54 14.97 -3.59
CA ARG A 145 -19.91 16.20 -4.09
C ARG A 145 -18.41 16.07 -4.07
N GLN A 146 -17.77 16.64 -5.10
CA GLN A 146 -16.32 16.62 -5.25
C GLN A 146 -15.58 17.30 -4.08
N GLU A 147 -16.15 18.40 -3.54
CA GLU A 147 -15.60 19.11 -2.37
C GLU A 147 -15.56 18.29 -1.07
N ASP A 148 -16.41 17.26 -0.96
CA ASP A 148 -16.44 16.36 0.21
C ASP A 148 -15.57 15.10 -0.03
N ALA A 149 -15.04 14.91 -1.24
CA ALA A 149 -14.30 13.72 -1.65
C ALA A 149 -12.79 13.91 -1.46
N PRO A 150 -12.10 13.04 -0.69
CA PRO A 150 -10.67 13.17 -0.46
C PRO A 150 -9.86 12.89 -1.73
N ILE A 151 -9.29 13.95 -2.32
CA ILE A 151 -8.50 13.87 -3.56
C ILE A 151 -7.33 12.88 -3.47
N GLY A 152 -6.65 12.79 -2.32
CA GLY A 152 -5.55 11.85 -2.16
C GLY A 152 -5.96 10.38 -2.29
N GLU A 153 -7.15 10.01 -1.81
CA GLU A 153 -7.68 8.68 -2.03
C GLU A 153 -8.11 8.47 -3.49
N ALA A 154 -8.68 9.50 -4.13
CA ALA A 154 -9.01 9.42 -5.55
C ALA A 154 -7.76 9.22 -6.42
N VAL A 155 -6.68 9.97 -6.18
CA VAL A 155 -5.41 9.80 -6.90
C VAL A 155 -4.81 8.42 -6.65
N ALA A 156 -4.79 7.94 -5.41
CA ALA A 156 -4.28 6.60 -5.09
C ALA A 156 -5.12 5.49 -5.77
N MET A 157 -6.44 5.62 -5.77
CA MET A 157 -7.35 4.71 -6.48
C MET A 157 -7.08 4.73 -7.99
N MET A 158 -6.91 5.91 -8.58
CA MET A 158 -6.64 6.07 -10.01
C MET A 158 -5.31 5.44 -10.43
N VAL A 159 -4.26 5.67 -9.64
CA VAL A 159 -2.94 5.06 -9.87
C VAL A 159 -3.03 3.54 -9.78
N ARG A 160 -3.69 3.00 -8.76
CA ARG A 160 -3.89 1.55 -8.61
C ARG A 160 -4.65 0.96 -9.80
N GLU A 161 -5.71 1.63 -10.26
CA GLU A 161 -6.49 1.20 -11.44
C GLU A 161 -5.61 1.22 -12.69
N LYS A 162 -4.82 2.26 -12.91
CA LYS A 162 -3.90 2.36 -14.05
C LYS A 162 -2.80 1.30 -14.04
N LEU A 163 -2.19 1.04 -12.89
CA LEU A 163 -1.08 0.08 -12.76
C LEU A 163 -1.55 -1.39 -12.83
N THR A 164 -2.72 -1.70 -12.29
CA THR A 164 -3.19 -3.09 -12.14
C THR A 164 -4.33 -3.47 -13.10
N GLY A 165 -4.98 -2.49 -13.72
CA GLY A 165 -6.22 -2.68 -14.49
C GLY A 165 -7.46 -3.00 -13.62
N GLN A 166 -7.32 -3.03 -12.30
CA GLN A 166 -8.42 -3.34 -11.38
C GLN A 166 -9.13 -2.06 -10.95
N ARG A 167 -10.44 -2.00 -11.18
CA ARG A 167 -11.27 -0.90 -10.68
C ARG A 167 -11.25 -0.85 -9.14
N PRO A 168 -11.44 0.35 -8.54
CA PRO A 168 -11.68 0.47 -7.12
C PRO A 168 -12.89 -0.37 -6.69
N PRO A 169 -12.91 -0.87 -5.45
CA PRO A 169 -14.04 -1.62 -4.94
C PRO A 169 -15.29 -0.76 -4.82
N GLU A 170 -16.47 -1.38 -4.86
CA GLU A 170 -17.76 -0.67 -4.72
C GLU A 170 -17.85 0.13 -3.41
N THR A 171 -17.17 -0.32 -2.35
CA THR A 171 -17.10 0.37 -1.05
C THR A 171 -16.36 1.71 -1.11
N ALA A 172 -15.59 1.99 -2.18
CA ALA A 172 -14.99 3.29 -2.45
C ALA A 172 -16.01 4.37 -2.86
N GLY A 173 -17.25 3.96 -3.20
CA GLY A 173 -18.31 4.87 -3.62
C GLY A 173 -17.94 5.66 -4.88
N LYS A 174 -18.40 6.91 -4.94
CA LYS A 174 -18.20 7.81 -6.09
C LYS A 174 -16.91 8.64 -6.01
N VAL A 175 -16.03 8.40 -5.03
CA VAL A 175 -14.88 9.27 -4.76
C VAL A 175 -13.98 9.41 -5.99
N LEU A 176 -13.59 8.30 -6.63
CA LEU A 176 -12.80 8.37 -7.85
C LEU A 176 -13.58 9.01 -9.00
N ASP A 177 -14.85 8.66 -9.17
CA ASP A 177 -15.67 9.18 -10.29
C ASP A 177 -15.82 10.70 -10.27
N LEU A 178 -15.91 11.29 -9.08
CA LEU A 178 -15.98 12.75 -8.88
C LEU A 178 -14.70 13.48 -9.30
N TRP A 179 -13.54 12.81 -9.19
CA TRP A 179 -12.23 13.40 -9.49
C TRP A 179 -11.65 12.96 -10.83
N ARG A 180 -12.15 11.87 -11.42
CA ARG A 180 -11.54 11.22 -12.59
C ARG A 180 -11.30 12.18 -13.74
N SER A 181 -12.31 12.93 -14.18
CA SER A 181 -12.16 13.88 -15.29
C SER A 181 -11.07 14.91 -14.99
N PHE A 182 -11.07 15.49 -13.78
CA PHE A 182 -10.06 16.47 -13.38
C PHE A 182 -8.65 15.89 -13.41
N ILE A 183 -8.45 14.67 -12.88
CA ILE A 183 -7.14 14.01 -12.85
C ILE A 183 -6.69 13.65 -14.28
N GLU A 184 -7.58 13.12 -15.12
CA GLU A 184 -7.26 12.77 -16.52
C GLU A 184 -6.91 14.01 -17.35
N ASP A 185 -7.65 15.10 -17.18
CA ASP A 185 -7.42 16.35 -17.90
C ASP A 185 -6.10 17.01 -17.49
N LYS A 186 -5.72 16.90 -16.21
CA LYS A 186 -4.51 17.55 -15.68
C LYS A 186 -3.26 16.70 -15.76
N ALA A 187 -3.37 15.39 -15.60
CA ALA A 187 -2.23 14.48 -15.41
C ALA A 187 -2.33 13.17 -16.21
N GLY A 188 -3.20 13.12 -17.22
CA GLY A 188 -3.33 11.96 -18.11
C GLY A 188 -2.00 11.47 -18.72
N PRO A 189 -1.15 12.36 -19.29
CA PRO A 189 0.15 11.96 -19.83
C PRO A 189 1.08 11.32 -18.79
N GLU A 190 1.13 11.86 -17.57
CA GLU A 190 1.92 11.33 -16.46
C GLU A 190 1.41 9.97 -16.02
N LEU A 191 0.07 9.81 -15.91
CA LEU A 191 -0.56 8.54 -15.53
C LEU A 191 -0.19 7.40 -16.48
N ASP A 192 -0.11 7.66 -17.78
CA ASP A 192 0.24 6.64 -18.78
C ASP A 192 1.72 6.21 -18.69
N ASN A 193 2.59 7.05 -18.12
CA ASN A 193 4.01 6.75 -17.89
C ASN A 193 4.27 5.92 -16.62
N LEU A 194 3.31 5.84 -15.68
CA LEU A 194 3.49 5.15 -14.39
C LEU A 194 3.84 3.67 -14.54
N THR A 195 3.24 2.99 -15.52
CA THR A 195 3.48 1.56 -15.77
C THR A 195 4.94 1.28 -16.11
N ASN A 196 5.59 2.18 -16.83
CA ASN A 196 7.00 2.03 -17.20
C ASN A 196 7.93 2.29 -16.01
N ALA A 197 7.52 3.13 -15.06
CA ALA A 197 8.31 3.53 -13.91
C ALA A 197 8.05 2.68 -12.65
N ILE A 198 7.04 1.80 -12.62
CA ILE A 198 6.58 1.11 -11.40
C ILE A 198 7.69 0.41 -10.59
N ASN A 199 8.71 -0.14 -11.26
CA ASN A 199 9.82 -0.86 -10.61
C ASN A 199 11.02 0.03 -10.24
N ASP A 200 11.02 1.30 -10.62
CA ASP A 200 12.03 2.30 -10.25
C ASP A 200 11.36 3.40 -9.42
N GLN A 201 11.58 3.35 -8.11
CA GLN A 201 10.92 4.28 -7.18
C GLN A 201 11.29 5.74 -7.44
N GLN A 202 12.53 6.03 -7.84
CA GLN A 202 12.95 7.41 -8.10
C GLN A 202 12.28 7.94 -9.37
N ALA A 203 12.29 7.14 -10.45
CA ALA A 203 11.58 7.50 -11.68
C ALA A 203 10.08 7.66 -11.44
N PHE A 204 9.47 6.74 -10.69
CA PHE A 204 8.05 6.82 -10.33
C PHE A 204 7.75 8.08 -9.52
N ALA A 205 8.56 8.39 -8.51
CA ALA A 205 8.42 9.58 -7.68
C ALA A 205 8.48 10.87 -8.52
N LYS A 206 9.38 10.95 -9.52
CA LYS A 206 9.43 12.09 -10.46
C LYS A 206 8.11 12.26 -11.22
N VAL A 207 7.54 11.17 -11.75
CA VAL A 207 6.23 11.21 -12.45
C VAL A 207 5.13 11.71 -11.50
N ILE A 208 5.10 11.25 -10.25
CA ILE A 208 4.11 11.70 -9.26
C ILE A 208 4.28 13.18 -8.92
N ARG A 209 5.51 13.67 -8.78
CA ARG A 209 5.75 15.10 -8.54
C ARG A 209 5.26 15.96 -9.71
N ASN A 210 5.51 15.55 -10.95
CA ASN A 210 5.02 16.25 -12.13
C ASN A 210 3.48 16.27 -12.17
N MET A 211 2.84 15.14 -11.84
CA MET A 211 1.38 15.06 -11.71
C MET A 211 0.84 16.01 -10.62
N LEU A 212 1.48 16.06 -9.45
CA LEU A 212 1.08 16.97 -8.37
C LEU A 212 1.24 18.45 -8.76
N SER A 213 2.30 18.78 -9.50
CA SER A 213 2.52 20.12 -10.05
C SER A 213 1.46 20.48 -11.10
N ALA A 214 1.12 19.55 -12.00
CA ALA A 214 0.10 19.77 -13.03
C ALA A 214 -1.32 19.99 -12.46
N MET A 215 -1.59 19.41 -11.30
CA MET A 215 -2.82 19.64 -10.52
C MET A 215 -2.74 20.88 -9.61
N GLU A 216 -1.67 21.68 -9.69
CA GLU A 216 -1.42 22.87 -8.85
C GLU A 216 -1.39 22.56 -7.34
N MET A 217 -1.01 21.33 -6.98
CA MET A 217 -0.97 20.84 -5.60
C MET A 217 0.43 20.87 -4.99
N ALA A 218 1.46 20.95 -5.82
CA ALA A 218 2.85 21.03 -5.40
C ALA A 218 3.59 22.10 -6.22
N GLU A 219 4.69 22.59 -5.65
CA GLU A 219 5.64 23.41 -6.39
C GLU A 219 6.29 22.60 -7.51
N GLU A 220 6.58 23.27 -8.63
CA GLU A 220 7.21 22.67 -9.79
C GLU A 220 8.57 22.09 -9.37
N TYR A 221 8.77 20.78 -9.59
CA TYR A 221 10.06 20.17 -9.34
C TYR A 221 11.00 20.55 -10.46
N GLY A 222 11.92 21.47 -10.18
CA GLY A 222 12.98 21.83 -11.12
C GLY A 222 13.85 20.61 -11.45
N ASP A 223 14.12 20.39 -12.73
CA ASP A 223 15.02 19.34 -13.25
C ASP A 223 16.52 19.63 -12.94
N ASP A 224 16.78 20.56 -12.02
CA ASP A 224 18.10 21.15 -11.74
C ASP A 224 18.93 20.32 -10.73
N ASP A 225 18.56 19.06 -10.53
CA ASP A 225 19.34 18.10 -9.72
C ASP A 225 20.10 17.11 -10.62
N SER A 226 20.52 17.60 -11.79
CA SER A 226 21.62 17.00 -12.55
C SER A 226 22.94 17.59 -12.02
N GLU A 227 23.76 16.72 -11.44
CA GLU A 227 25.13 16.96 -10.98
C GLU A 227 25.32 17.79 -9.70
N ALA A 228 25.05 17.16 -8.55
CA ALA A 228 25.91 17.36 -7.38
C ALA A 228 27.06 16.33 -7.43
N ASP A 229 27.92 16.45 -8.44
CA ASP A 229 29.30 15.98 -8.34
C ASP A 229 30.03 17.01 -7.46
N ASN A 230 30.43 16.61 -6.26
CA ASN A 230 31.39 17.37 -5.48
C ASN A 230 32.27 16.39 -4.69
N ASP A 231 33.16 15.76 -5.47
CA ASP A 231 34.50 15.46 -5.05
C ASP A 231 35.15 16.79 -4.59
N ASP A 232 35.34 17.00 -3.28
CA ASP A 232 36.53 17.71 -2.83
C ASP A 232 36.98 17.32 -1.43
N GLN A 233 38.29 17.08 -1.37
CA GLN A 233 39.11 16.85 -0.20
C GLN A 233 39.19 18.12 0.65
N SER A 234 39.21 17.98 1.97
CA SER A 234 40.11 18.80 2.80
C SER A 234 40.23 18.24 4.22
N GLU A 235 41.45 17.77 4.48
CA GLU A 235 42.19 17.67 5.73
C GLU A 235 41.59 18.30 7.01
N GLN A 236 41.43 17.47 8.04
CA GLN A 236 42.06 17.69 9.36
C GLN A 236 42.17 16.39 10.17
#